data_AF-A0A1M5B9G2-F1
#
_entry.id   AF-A0A1M5B9G2-F1
#
_cell.length_a   1.000
_cell.length_b   1.000
_cell.length_c   1.000
_cell.angle_alpha   90.00
_cell.angle_beta   90.00
_cell.angle_gamma   90.00
#
_symmetry.space_group_name_H-M   'P 1'
#
loop_
_entity.id
_entity.type
_entity.pdbx_description
1 polymer ?
#
loop_
_entity_poly.entity_id
_entity_poly.type
_entity_poly.pdbx_seq_one_letter_code
_entity_poly.pdbx_strand_id
1 'polypeptide(L)'
;MRKALVTLIAGVVAGVFFLLWWEGEKNDPPPRPPAQASAAPPTTATTTPPLVPNSPTYSRISQRGKLVVGVRANKQGWAFRDPNTQEHSGFEVEIARVLAAGLRVDPAKIEFKPLPGPLGVGAVASHDLDLLLGGAGESDAQQGRVALAGPYLVSGGQSHFVAVSAKDKPFQTKIDELLRAAVRDGRWQRAFDATLAPLGVTGTPPEVSSTTATTGGTTPETSAGSPTPTSR
;
A
#
# COMPACT_ATOMS: atom_id res chain seq x y z
N MET A 1 28.55 28.75 -55.73
CA MET A 1 27.85 28.58 -57.03
C MET A 1 26.35 28.56 -56.70
N ARG A 2 25.53 29.54 -57.15
CA ARG A 2 24.52 29.42 -58.25
C ARG A 2 23.71 28.10 -58.17
N LYS A 3 22.36 28.01 -58.07
CA LYS A 3 21.16 28.92 -57.95
C LYS A 3 20.06 28.13 -57.14
N ALA A 4 18.82 28.52 -56.83
CA ALA A 4 17.88 29.63 -57.14
C ALA A 4 17.35 30.29 -55.81
N LEU A 5 16.18 30.92 -55.54
CA LEU A 5 14.81 31.10 -56.12
C LEU A 5 13.90 29.84 -56.09
N VAL A 6 12.56 29.87 -55.94
CA VAL A 6 11.42 30.82 -56.19
C VAL A 6 10.45 30.78 -54.96
N THR A 7 10.09 31.88 -54.25
CA THR A 7 9.15 33.02 -54.57
C THR A 7 7.66 32.65 -54.36
N LEU A 8 6.72 33.45 -53.78
CA LEU A 8 6.69 34.73 -53.00
C LEU A 8 5.21 35.00 -52.53
N ILE A 9 4.87 36.24 -52.13
CA ILE A 9 3.52 36.82 -51.78
C ILE A 9 3.11 36.57 -50.31
N ALA A 10 2.61 37.52 -49.48
CA ALA A 10 2.41 39.00 -49.56
C ALA A 10 3.10 39.69 -48.32
N GLY A 11 2.82 40.89 -47.79
CA GLY A 11 1.81 41.97 -47.99
C GLY A 11 0.70 41.98 -46.91
N VAL A 12 0.23 43.10 -46.33
CA VAL A 12 0.57 44.55 -46.47
C VAL A 12 0.50 45.27 -45.10
N VAL A 13 1.18 46.41 -44.96
CA VAL A 13 1.32 47.24 -43.74
C VAL A 13 0.64 48.61 -43.91
N ALA A 14 -0.02 49.16 -42.87
CA ALA A 14 -0.02 50.59 -42.48
C ALA A 14 -1.06 50.89 -41.37
N GLY A 15 -0.88 52.02 -40.67
CA GLY A 15 -1.90 52.71 -39.87
C GLY A 15 -1.60 54.21 -39.84
N VAL A 16 -2.52 55.06 -39.36
CA VAL A 16 -2.28 56.50 -39.08
C VAL A 16 -3.38 57.09 -38.16
N PHE A 17 -3.05 58.14 -37.42
CA PHE A 17 -3.97 58.95 -36.59
C PHE A 17 -4.77 59.98 -37.43
N PHE A 18 -6.04 60.25 -37.09
CA PHE A 18 -6.52 61.63 -36.94
C PHE A 18 -7.79 61.76 -36.05
N LEU A 19 -8.27 62.99 -35.86
CA LEU A 19 -9.26 63.43 -34.86
C LEU A 19 -10.53 64.08 -35.47
N LEU A 20 -11.60 64.06 -34.67
CA LEU A 20 -12.70 65.04 -34.57
C LEU A 20 -13.78 65.20 -35.68
N TRP A 21 -15.00 64.76 -35.29
CA TRP A 21 -16.25 65.57 -35.16
C TRP A 21 -17.34 65.56 -36.28
N TRP A 22 -18.58 65.24 -35.85
CA TRP A 22 -19.91 65.56 -36.43
C TRP A 22 -20.28 64.87 -37.78
N GLU A 23 -21.53 64.46 -38.07
CA GLU A 23 -22.78 64.41 -37.30
C GLU A 23 -23.46 63.03 -37.49
N GLY A 24 -24.27 62.58 -36.53
CA GLY A 24 -24.66 61.17 -36.41
C GLY A 24 -25.98 60.73 -37.09
N GLU A 25 -26.24 59.42 -37.00
CA GLU A 25 -27.59 58.85 -36.96
C GLU A 25 -27.63 57.67 -35.97
N LYS A 26 -28.77 57.43 -35.32
CA LYS A 26 -28.87 56.57 -34.13
C LYS A 26 -29.14 55.11 -34.50
N ASN A 27 -28.12 54.25 -34.36
CA ASN A 27 -28.25 52.80 -34.46
C ASN A 27 -27.58 52.11 -33.27
N ASP A 28 -28.19 52.26 -32.08
CA ASP A 28 -27.83 51.45 -30.93
C ASP A 28 -28.19 49.97 -31.19
N PRO A 29 -27.25 49.02 -31.11
CA PRO A 29 -27.58 47.60 -31.19
C PRO A 29 -28.44 47.22 -29.97
N PRO A 30 -29.45 46.33 -30.13
CA PRO A 30 -30.35 46.00 -29.04
C PRO A 30 -29.57 45.43 -27.84
N PRO A 31 -29.94 45.78 -26.60
CA PRO A 31 -29.24 45.33 -25.41
C PRO A 31 -29.26 43.81 -25.35
N ARG A 32 -28.07 43.20 -25.42
CA ARG A 32 -27.90 41.76 -25.30
C ARG A 32 -28.52 41.34 -23.95
N PRO A 33 -29.44 40.36 -23.90
CA PRO A 33 -29.94 39.86 -22.62
C PRO A 33 -28.75 39.42 -21.76
N PRO A 34 -28.79 39.64 -20.43
CA PRO A 34 -27.66 39.31 -19.57
C PRO A 34 -27.29 37.85 -19.78
N ALA A 35 -26.04 37.61 -20.17
CA ALA A 35 -25.54 36.27 -20.39
C ALA A 35 -25.69 35.50 -19.07
N GLN A 36 -26.69 34.62 -19.01
CA GLN A 36 -26.93 33.81 -17.83
C GLN A 36 -25.65 33.03 -17.55
N ALA A 37 -25.03 33.31 -16.41
CA ALA A 37 -23.88 32.55 -15.96
C ALA A 37 -24.34 31.10 -15.84
N SER A 38 -23.95 30.28 -16.82
CA SER A 38 -24.30 28.86 -16.87
C SER A 38 -23.59 28.18 -15.71
N ALA A 39 -24.28 28.15 -14.57
CA ALA A 39 -23.78 27.55 -13.36
C ALA A 39 -23.56 26.07 -13.65
N ALA A 40 -22.28 25.69 -13.84
CA ALA A 40 -21.90 24.30 -13.89
C ALA A 40 -22.48 23.62 -12.64
N PRO A 41 -23.16 22.47 -12.77
CA PRO A 41 -23.69 21.77 -11.61
C PRO A 41 -22.54 21.55 -10.61
N PRO A 42 -22.76 21.74 -9.30
CA PRO A 42 -21.72 21.55 -8.32
C PRO A 42 -21.18 20.14 -8.50
N THR A 43 -19.90 20.02 -8.85
CA THR A 43 -19.27 18.71 -9.05
C THR A 43 -19.23 18.06 -7.68
N THR A 44 -20.20 17.19 -7.42
CA THR A 44 -20.25 16.33 -6.25
C THR A 44 -19.09 15.36 -6.34
N ALA A 45 -17.93 15.82 -5.87
CA ALA A 45 -16.78 14.97 -5.64
C ALA A 45 -17.26 13.80 -4.77
N THR A 46 -17.30 12.60 -5.36
CA THR A 46 -17.66 11.38 -4.65
C THR A 46 -16.53 11.07 -3.68
N THR A 47 -16.58 11.71 -2.50
CA THR A 47 -15.68 11.52 -1.37
C THR A 47 -15.84 10.10 -0.86
N THR A 48 -15.19 9.18 -1.55
CA THR A 48 -15.13 7.76 -1.20
C THR A 48 -14.57 7.68 0.21
N PRO A 49 -15.29 7.08 1.17
CA PRO A 49 -14.86 7.07 2.56
C PRO A 49 -13.42 6.53 2.72
N PRO A 50 -12.60 7.14 3.58
CA PRO A 50 -11.22 6.71 3.78
C PRO A 50 -11.18 5.26 4.24
N LEU A 51 -10.34 4.44 3.61
CA LEU A 51 -10.20 3.01 3.89
C LEU A 51 -9.81 2.70 5.34
N VAL A 52 -9.11 3.65 5.98
CA VAL A 52 -8.82 3.63 7.43
C VAL A 52 -9.30 4.96 8.02
N PRO A 53 -10.55 5.03 8.51
CA PRO A 53 -11.07 6.21 9.20
C PRO A 53 -10.20 6.58 10.40
N ASN A 54 -10.07 7.89 10.66
CA ASN A 54 -9.35 8.46 11.81
C ASN A 54 -7.85 8.10 11.91
N SER A 55 -7.23 7.52 10.88
CA SER A 55 -5.78 7.28 10.85
C SER A 55 -5.02 8.46 10.22
N PRO A 56 -4.17 9.18 10.98
CA PRO A 56 -3.27 10.19 10.40
C PRO A 56 -2.22 9.55 9.48
N THR A 57 -1.78 8.31 9.73
CA THR A 57 -0.78 7.62 8.89
C THR A 57 -1.36 7.21 7.55
N TYR A 58 -2.54 6.61 7.53
CA TYR A 58 -3.25 6.33 6.26
C TYR A 58 -3.56 7.60 5.48
N SER A 59 -3.85 8.71 6.18
CA SER A 59 -4.07 10.01 5.54
C SER A 59 -2.79 10.50 4.84
N ARG A 60 -1.62 10.45 5.49
CA ARG A 60 -0.32 10.77 4.86
C ARG A 60 -0.02 9.87 3.67
N ILE A 61 -0.23 8.54 3.81
CA ILE A 61 -0.03 7.57 2.72
C ILE A 61 -0.90 7.92 1.51
N SER A 62 -2.20 8.16 1.72
CA SER A 62 -3.17 8.46 0.66
C SER A 62 -2.84 9.75 -0.06
N GLN A 63 -2.56 10.82 0.70
CA GLN A 63 -2.26 12.15 0.16
C GLN A 63 -0.93 12.20 -0.61
N ARG A 64 0.02 11.33 -0.26
CA ARG A 64 1.36 11.22 -0.87
C ARG A 64 1.44 10.16 -1.98
N GLY A 65 0.42 9.30 -2.12
CA GLY A 65 0.33 8.26 -3.17
C GLY A 65 1.37 7.13 -3.10
N LYS A 66 2.12 7.01 -2.00
CA LYS A 66 3.16 5.99 -1.77
C LYS A 66 3.23 5.60 -0.29
N LEU A 67 3.65 4.36 -0.02
CA LEU A 67 3.93 3.84 1.32
C LEU A 67 5.44 3.95 1.62
N VAL A 68 5.82 4.34 2.84
CA VAL A 68 7.23 4.43 3.27
C VAL A 68 7.48 3.39 4.35
N VAL A 69 8.36 2.42 4.04
CA VAL A 69 8.55 1.18 4.79
C VAL A 69 9.99 1.07 5.28
N GLY A 70 10.17 0.97 6.59
CA GLY A 70 11.45 0.55 7.18
C GLY A 70 11.63 -0.95 7.02
N VAL A 71 12.85 -1.37 6.67
CA VAL A 71 13.27 -2.78 6.62
C VAL A 71 14.75 -2.88 7.03
N ARG A 72 15.17 -4.01 7.58
CA ARG A 72 16.60 -4.23 7.90
C ARG A 72 17.47 -4.37 6.66
N ALA A 73 16.90 -4.85 5.54
CA ALA A 73 17.49 -4.92 4.20
C ALA A 73 18.86 -5.63 4.07
N ASN A 74 19.27 -6.41 5.07
CA ASN A 74 20.62 -6.95 5.21
C ASN A 74 20.70 -8.50 5.19
N LYS A 75 19.63 -9.21 4.88
CA LYS A 75 19.60 -10.69 4.94
C LYS A 75 18.75 -11.30 3.82
N GLN A 76 19.38 -12.12 2.98
CA GLN A 76 18.71 -12.85 1.90
C GLN A 76 17.51 -13.66 2.40
N GLY A 77 16.42 -13.63 1.64
CA GLY A 77 15.11 -14.23 1.97
C GLY A 77 14.26 -13.43 2.96
N TRP A 78 14.83 -12.50 3.73
CA TRP A 78 14.11 -11.73 4.76
C TRP A 78 13.74 -10.34 4.23
N ALA A 79 14.52 -9.31 4.54
CA ALA A 79 14.69 -8.16 3.67
C ALA A 79 16.15 -8.14 3.21
N PHE A 80 16.35 -8.13 1.90
CA PHE A 80 17.64 -7.92 1.27
C PHE A 80 17.54 -6.77 0.28
N ARG A 81 18.63 -6.01 0.14
CA ARG A 81 18.80 -5.00 -0.90
C ARG A 81 20.03 -5.36 -1.72
N ASP A 82 19.85 -5.57 -3.01
CA ASP A 82 20.96 -5.92 -3.89
C ASP A 82 21.96 -4.75 -3.99
N PRO A 83 23.26 -4.97 -3.75
CA PRO A 83 24.24 -3.88 -3.78
C PRO A 83 24.49 -3.33 -5.19
N ASN A 84 24.13 -4.07 -6.24
CA ASN A 84 24.33 -3.70 -7.65
C ASN A 84 23.06 -3.05 -8.22
N THR A 85 21.91 -3.72 -8.14
CA THR A 85 20.65 -3.19 -8.72
C THR A 85 19.91 -2.22 -7.80
N GLN A 86 20.27 -2.16 -6.51
CA GLN A 86 19.60 -1.38 -5.45
C GLN A 86 18.15 -1.83 -5.15
N GLU A 87 17.67 -2.90 -5.80
CA GLU A 87 16.34 -3.47 -5.64
C GLU A 87 16.19 -4.17 -4.29
N HIS A 88 14.95 -4.26 -3.81
CA HIS A 88 14.62 -4.91 -2.55
C HIS A 88 13.88 -6.23 -2.81
N SER A 89 14.28 -7.30 -2.09
CA SER A 89 13.71 -8.65 -2.23
C SER A 89 13.64 -9.39 -0.88
N GLY A 90 12.87 -10.48 -0.85
CA GLY A 90 12.66 -11.31 0.34
C GLY A 90 11.29 -11.11 0.99
N PHE A 91 10.98 -11.96 1.96
CA PHE A 91 9.69 -12.07 2.63
C PHE A 91 9.12 -10.76 3.17
N GLU A 92 9.94 -9.96 3.86
CA GLU A 92 9.51 -8.67 4.43
C GLU A 92 9.12 -7.68 3.32
N VAL A 93 9.75 -7.78 2.15
CA VAL A 93 9.42 -6.98 0.96
C VAL A 93 8.11 -7.44 0.32
N GLU A 94 7.85 -8.75 0.27
CA GLU A 94 6.56 -9.28 -0.20
C GLU A 94 5.41 -8.92 0.77
N ILE A 95 5.63 -9.01 2.10
CA ILE A 95 4.67 -8.54 3.10
C ILE A 95 4.40 -7.04 2.95
N ALA A 96 5.41 -6.21 2.67
CA ALA A 96 5.20 -4.80 2.37
C ALA A 96 4.31 -4.57 1.13
N ARG A 97 4.50 -5.34 0.04
CA ARG A 97 3.65 -5.28 -1.17
C ARG A 97 2.22 -5.74 -0.90
N VAL A 98 2.06 -6.81 -0.11
CA VAL A 98 0.78 -7.34 0.37
C VAL A 98 0.00 -6.32 1.20
N LEU A 99 0.69 -5.57 2.06
CA LEU A 99 0.11 -4.49 2.86
C LEU A 99 -0.19 -3.25 2.01
N ALA A 100 0.71 -2.84 1.11
CA ALA A 100 0.49 -1.71 0.19
C ALA A 100 -0.78 -1.90 -0.65
N ALA A 101 -0.92 -3.05 -1.33
CA ALA A 101 -2.12 -3.39 -2.09
C ALA A 101 -3.38 -3.38 -1.20
N GLY A 102 -3.28 -3.91 0.03
CA GLY A 102 -4.35 -3.89 1.02
C GLY A 102 -4.74 -2.49 1.51
N LEU A 103 -3.82 -1.53 1.44
CA LEU A 103 -4.02 -0.10 1.70
C LEU A 103 -4.39 0.71 0.42
N ARG A 104 -4.67 0.03 -0.71
CA ARG A 104 -4.91 0.64 -2.03
C ARG A 104 -3.74 1.51 -2.55
N VAL A 105 -2.53 1.25 -2.05
CA VAL A 105 -1.28 1.76 -2.62
C VAL A 105 -0.78 0.77 -3.67
N ASP A 106 -0.36 1.30 -4.81
CA ASP A 106 0.34 0.54 -5.85
C ASP A 106 1.61 -0.13 -5.27
N PRO A 107 1.79 -1.46 -5.38
CA PRO A 107 2.97 -2.16 -4.87
C PRO A 107 4.32 -1.68 -5.45
N ALA A 108 4.33 -0.98 -6.59
CA ALA A 108 5.52 -0.31 -7.12
C ALA A 108 5.82 1.02 -6.43
N LYS A 109 4.86 1.61 -5.70
CA LYS A 109 4.97 2.88 -4.98
C LYS A 109 5.27 2.65 -3.49
N ILE A 110 6.30 1.86 -3.23
CA ILE A 110 6.84 1.63 -1.89
C ILE A 110 8.26 2.17 -1.82
N GLU A 111 8.49 3.11 -0.90
CA GLU A 111 9.82 3.61 -0.56
C GLU A 111 10.38 2.78 0.59
N PHE A 112 11.27 1.85 0.27
CA PHE A 112 12.00 1.06 1.26
C PHE A 112 13.19 1.84 1.82
N LYS A 113 13.28 1.97 3.15
CA LYS A 113 14.41 2.58 3.87
C LYS A 113 15.17 1.50 4.66
N PRO A 114 16.38 1.11 4.22
CA PRO A 114 17.31 0.28 5.00
C PRO A 114 17.65 0.90 6.36
N LEU A 115 17.12 0.35 7.45
CA LEU A 115 17.27 0.90 8.80
C LEU A 115 17.51 -0.21 9.85
N PRO A 116 18.56 -0.09 10.69
CA PRO A 116 18.68 -0.87 11.91
C PRO A 116 17.49 -0.64 12.85
N GLY A 117 17.06 -1.69 13.56
CA GLY A 117 15.86 -1.70 14.40
C GLY A 117 15.64 -0.45 15.27
N PRO A 118 16.58 -0.07 16.16
CA PRO A 118 16.43 1.10 17.03
C PRO A 118 16.22 2.43 16.28
N LEU A 119 16.85 2.59 15.11
CA LEU A 119 16.66 3.76 14.25
C LEU A 119 15.32 3.70 13.51
N GLY A 120 14.90 2.52 13.06
CA GLY A 120 13.57 2.30 12.49
C GLY A 120 12.44 2.63 13.48
N VAL A 121 12.55 2.19 14.74
CA VAL A 121 11.58 2.49 15.80
C VAL A 121 11.50 4.00 16.05
N GLY A 122 12.65 4.70 16.06
CA GLY A 122 12.69 6.16 16.12
C GLY A 122 12.00 6.82 14.92
N ALA A 123 12.27 6.34 13.69
CA ALA A 123 11.69 6.88 12.47
C ALA A 123 10.17 6.64 12.34
N VAL A 124 9.62 5.55 12.88
CA VAL A 124 8.16 5.34 13.01
C VAL A 124 7.55 6.30 14.03
N ALA A 125 8.23 6.52 15.17
CA ALA A 125 7.79 7.46 16.20
C ALA A 125 7.78 8.92 15.71
N SER A 126 8.77 9.30 14.89
CA SER A 126 8.89 10.63 14.25
C SER A 126 8.07 10.81 12.97
N HIS A 127 7.40 9.76 12.49
CA HIS A 127 6.63 9.72 11.23
C HIS A 127 7.45 9.81 9.92
N ASP A 128 8.78 9.63 9.98
CA ASP A 128 9.66 9.44 8.82
C ASP A 128 9.43 8.11 8.09
N LEU A 129 8.80 7.15 8.78
CA LEU A 129 8.23 5.91 8.28
C LEU A 129 6.72 5.89 8.56
N ASP A 130 5.96 5.19 7.71
CA ASP A 130 4.58 4.85 8.02
C ASP A 130 4.51 3.52 8.81
N LEU A 131 5.39 2.57 8.47
CA LEU A 131 5.59 1.31 9.20
C LEU A 131 7.03 0.78 9.07
N LEU A 132 7.41 -0.11 9.98
CA LEU A 132 8.69 -0.83 10.00
C LEU A 132 8.41 -2.35 10.04
N LEU A 133 9.07 -3.11 9.18
CA LEU A 133 9.06 -4.57 9.17
C LEU A 133 10.39 -5.09 9.73
N GLY A 134 10.28 -5.80 10.87
CA GLY A 134 11.41 -6.34 11.60
C GLY A 134 12.22 -5.30 12.36
N GLY A 135 12.84 -5.71 13.48
CA GLY A 135 13.73 -4.83 14.26
C GLY A 135 13.05 -3.94 15.30
N ALA A 136 11.73 -4.02 15.47
CA ALA A 136 11.03 -3.61 16.69
C ALA A 136 10.64 -4.84 17.50
N GLY A 137 10.65 -4.74 18.82
CA GLY A 137 10.23 -5.79 19.75
C GLY A 137 9.19 -5.31 20.77
N GLU A 138 8.69 -6.26 21.57
CA GLU A 138 7.65 -5.99 22.57
C GLU A 138 8.06 -4.91 23.59
N SER A 139 9.36 -4.84 23.93
CA SER A 139 9.91 -3.81 24.80
C SER A 139 9.79 -2.38 24.23
N ASP A 140 9.89 -2.20 22.91
CA ASP A 140 9.65 -0.89 22.28
C ASP A 140 8.17 -0.45 22.42
N ALA A 141 7.25 -1.43 22.43
CA ALA A 141 5.82 -1.19 22.58
C ALA A 141 5.41 -0.99 24.04
N GLN A 142 6.00 -1.74 24.98
CA GLN A 142 5.87 -1.51 26.43
C GLN A 142 6.39 -0.11 26.83
N GLN A 143 7.43 0.39 26.14
CA GLN A 143 7.93 1.77 26.27
C GLN A 143 7.06 2.81 25.55
N GLY A 144 5.97 2.43 24.87
CA GLY A 144 5.08 3.32 24.14
C GLY A 144 5.69 4.00 22.91
N ARG A 145 6.84 3.52 22.41
CA ARG A 145 7.55 4.12 21.26
C ARG A 145 6.85 3.81 19.94
N VAL A 146 6.33 2.59 19.81
CA VAL A 146 5.56 2.08 18.67
C VAL A 146 4.40 1.20 19.14
N ALA A 147 3.44 0.92 18.27
CA ALA A 147 2.50 -0.19 18.44
C ALA A 147 2.88 -1.31 17.45
N LEU A 148 2.62 -2.57 17.84
CA LEU A 148 2.96 -3.75 17.03
C LEU A 148 1.71 -4.40 16.46
N ALA A 149 1.67 -4.59 15.15
CA ALA A 149 0.70 -5.43 14.46
C ALA A 149 1.33 -6.78 14.08
N GLY A 150 0.53 -7.84 14.03
CA GLY A 150 0.98 -9.22 13.85
C GLY A 150 1.13 -10.00 15.17
N PRO A 151 2.08 -10.95 15.27
CA PRO A 151 3.28 -11.08 14.44
C PRO A 151 2.99 -11.55 13.01
N TYR A 152 3.74 -11.04 12.02
CA TYR A 152 3.63 -11.46 10.62
C TYR A 152 4.41 -12.75 10.31
N LEU A 153 5.24 -13.21 11.24
CA LEU A 153 5.97 -14.48 11.19
C LEU A 153 6.36 -14.88 12.61
N VAL A 154 6.24 -16.16 12.95
CA VAL A 154 6.93 -16.75 14.10
C VAL A 154 7.93 -17.77 13.58
N SER A 155 9.22 -17.59 13.86
CA SER A 155 10.33 -18.40 13.30
C SER A 155 11.38 -18.65 14.38
N GLY A 156 11.80 -19.90 14.58
CA GLY A 156 12.81 -20.26 15.58
C GLY A 156 12.46 -19.85 17.03
N GLY A 157 11.17 -19.75 17.35
CA GLY A 157 10.69 -19.23 18.65
C GLY A 157 10.66 -17.71 18.77
N GLN A 158 11.00 -16.96 17.72
CA GLN A 158 10.95 -15.49 17.69
C GLN A 158 9.74 -14.98 16.91
N SER A 159 9.02 -14.03 17.49
CA SER A 159 7.90 -13.33 16.86
C SER A 159 8.37 -12.06 16.14
N HIS A 160 8.00 -11.90 14.87
CA HIS A 160 8.36 -10.76 14.04
C HIS A 160 7.14 -9.89 13.78
N PHE A 161 7.22 -8.59 14.10
CA PHE A 161 6.08 -7.68 14.14
C PHE A 161 6.21 -6.51 13.16
N VAL A 162 5.06 -5.99 12.72
CA VAL A 162 4.97 -4.72 11.99
C VAL A 162 4.86 -3.60 13.01
N ALA A 163 5.89 -2.77 13.15
CA ALA A 163 5.81 -1.59 14.01
C ALA A 163 5.17 -0.41 13.28
N VAL A 164 4.19 0.22 13.93
CA VAL A 164 3.48 1.43 13.49
C VAL A 164 3.48 2.47 14.61
N SER A 165 3.03 3.70 14.33
CA SER A 165 3.00 4.73 15.38
C SER A 165 2.10 4.32 16.54
N ALA A 166 2.61 4.44 17.78
CA ALA A 166 1.86 4.13 19.00
C ALA A 166 0.56 4.95 19.16
N LYS A 167 0.44 6.06 18.43
CA LYS A 167 -0.71 6.98 18.46
C LYS A 167 -1.75 6.71 17.36
N ASP A 168 -1.56 5.67 16.53
CA ASP A 168 -2.41 5.36 15.37
C ASP A 168 -3.02 3.94 15.47
N LYS A 169 -3.87 3.73 16.49
CA LYS A 169 -4.59 2.46 16.69
C LYS A 169 -5.47 2.04 15.50
N PRO A 170 -6.13 2.95 14.74
CA PRO A 170 -6.84 2.57 13.52
C PRO A 170 -5.91 1.97 12.46
N PHE A 171 -4.71 2.53 12.26
CA PHE A 171 -3.73 1.97 11.33
C PHE A 171 -3.21 0.59 11.78
N GLN A 172 -2.81 0.44 13.05
CA GLN A 172 -2.40 -0.86 13.62
C GLN A 172 -3.45 -1.94 13.32
N THR A 173 -4.71 -1.64 13.65
CA THR A 173 -5.85 -2.55 13.47
C THR A 173 -6.09 -2.91 11.99
N LYS A 174 -5.84 -1.97 11.06
CA LYS A 174 -5.88 -2.28 9.62
C LYS A 174 -4.74 -3.20 9.20
N ILE A 175 -3.52 -3.02 9.70
CA ILE A 175 -2.41 -3.94 9.42
C ILE A 175 -2.74 -5.35 9.95
N ASP A 176 -3.29 -5.50 11.16
CA ASP A 176 -3.74 -6.78 11.71
C ASP A 176 -4.85 -7.46 10.88
N GLU A 177 -5.75 -6.67 10.29
CA GLU A 177 -6.76 -7.17 9.34
C GLU A 177 -6.13 -7.65 8.03
N LEU A 178 -5.22 -6.86 7.45
CA LEU A 178 -4.57 -7.15 6.17
C LEU A 178 -3.61 -8.34 6.24
N LEU A 179 -2.89 -8.51 7.36
CA LEU A 179 -2.06 -9.68 7.62
C LEU A 179 -2.92 -10.96 7.66
N ARG A 180 -4.00 -10.97 8.46
CA ARG A 180 -4.93 -12.13 8.53
C ARG A 180 -5.66 -12.37 7.22
N ALA A 181 -5.95 -11.34 6.42
CA ALA A 181 -6.44 -11.50 5.07
C ALA A 181 -5.42 -12.22 4.18
N ALA A 182 -4.16 -11.78 4.19
CA ALA A 182 -3.08 -12.38 3.39
C ALA A 182 -2.78 -13.84 3.74
N VAL A 183 -3.04 -14.27 4.98
CA VAL A 183 -3.00 -15.69 5.36
C VAL A 183 -4.16 -16.45 4.73
N ARG A 184 -5.40 -15.96 4.89
CA ARG A 184 -6.62 -16.62 4.37
C ARG A 184 -6.68 -16.70 2.84
N ASP A 185 -6.16 -15.72 2.12
CA ASP A 185 -6.07 -15.72 0.65
C ASP A 185 -4.76 -16.33 0.10
N GLY A 186 -3.90 -16.82 0.99
CA GLY A 186 -2.64 -17.49 0.68
C GLY A 186 -1.54 -16.58 0.12
N ARG A 187 -1.70 -15.24 0.06
CA ARG A 187 -0.60 -14.34 -0.33
C ARG A 187 0.59 -14.45 0.63
N TRP A 188 0.34 -14.65 1.93
CA TRP A 188 1.37 -14.95 2.93
C TRP A 188 2.14 -16.22 2.58
N GLN A 189 1.44 -17.31 2.23
CA GLN A 189 2.06 -18.60 1.92
C GLN A 189 2.92 -18.50 0.66
N ARG A 190 2.39 -17.90 -0.42
CA ARG A 190 3.16 -17.64 -1.65
C ARG A 190 4.41 -16.80 -1.39
N ALA A 191 4.33 -15.79 -0.52
CA ALA A 191 5.49 -15.00 -0.11
C ALA A 191 6.52 -15.84 0.64
N PHE A 192 6.08 -16.68 1.58
CA PHE A 192 6.96 -17.55 2.38
C PHE A 192 7.65 -18.61 1.51
N ASP A 193 6.90 -19.29 0.65
CA ASP A 193 7.38 -20.35 -0.24
C ASP A 193 8.38 -19.82 -1.29
N ALA A 194 8.21 -18.57 -1.73
CA ALA A 194 9.11 -17.93 -2.69
C ALA A 194 10.42 -17.40 -2.08
N THR A 195 10.55 -17.32 -0.75
CA THR A 195 11.64 -16.54 -0.11
C THR A 195 12.30 -17.17 1.11
N LEU A 196 11.55 -17.84 1.99
CA LEU A 196 12.05 -18.40 3.25
C LEU A 196 12.14 -19.93 3.22
N ALA A 197 11.11 -20.60 2.69
CA ALA A 197 11.12 -22.06 2.55
C ALA A 197 12.32 -22.60 1.74
N PRO A 198 12.76 -21.97 0.62
CA PRO A 198 13.91 -22.45 -0.14
C PRO A 198 15.25 -22.31 0.59
N LEU A 199 15.28 -21.54 1.69
CA LEU A 199 16.44 -21.34 2.56
C LEU A 199 16.37 -22.22 3.83
N GLY A 200 15.43 -23.17 3.90
CA GLY A 200 15.23 -24.05 5.05
C GLY A 200 14.70 -23.36 6.31
N VAL A 201 14.22 -22.12 6.20
CA VAL A 201 13.62 -21.39 7.33
C VAL A 201 12.23 -21.96 7.60
N THR A 202 12.00 -22.40 8.83
CA THR A 202 10.67 -22.82 9.31
C THR A 202 9.99 -21.67 10.04
N GLY A 203 8.68 -21.52 9.84
CA GLY A 203 7.89 -20.53 10.58
C GLY A 203 6.40 -20.58 10.27
N THR A 204 5.61 -19.91 11.11
CA THR A 204 4.15 -19.91 11.04
C THR A 204 3.57 -18.50 10.78
N PRO A 205 2.33 -18.42 10.23
CA PRO A 205 1.67 -17.15 9.91
C PRO A 205 1.03 -16.46 11.14
N PRO A 206 0.62 -15.17 11.02
CA PRO A 206 -0.15 -14.46 12.04
C PRO A 206 -1.41 -15.21 12.48
N GLU A 207 -1.57 -15.40 13.79
CA GLU A 207 -2.84 -15.75 14.44
C GLU A 207 -3.55 -17.00 13.87
N VAL A 208 -2.79 -17.96 13.33
CA VAL A 208 -3.31 -19.28 12.87
C VAL A 208 -2.62 -20.45 13.56
N SER A 209 -2.49 -20.34 14.89
CA SER A 209 -2.10 -21.45 15.75
C SER A 209 -3.19 -22.54 15.78
N SER A 210 -3.08 -23.47 14.83
CA SER A 210 -3.59 -24.85 14.96
C SER A 210 -5.09 -25.03 15.22
N THR A 211 -5.96 -24.49 14.35
CA THR A 211 -7.20 -25.22 14.04
C THR A 211 -6.88 -26.36 13.08
N THR A 212 -6.21 -27.40 13.60
CA THR A 212 -6.11 -28.69 12.92
C THR A 212 -7.51 -29.27 12.82
N ALA A 213 -8.04 -29.39 11.61
CA ALA A 213 -9.28 -30.10 11.38
C ALA A 213 -9.06 -31.60 11.67
N THR A 214 -9.57 -32.07 12.81
CA THR A 214 -9.61 -33.50 13.15
C THR A 214 -10.62 -34.21 12.26
N THR A 215 -10.23 -34.47 11.03
CA THR A 215 -10.99 -35.21 10.02
C THR A 215 -10.31 -36.53 9.77
N GLY A 216 -10.77 -37.58 10.46
CA GLY A 216 -10.14 -38.90 10.49
C GLY A 216 -9.71 -39.28 11.91
N GLY A 217 -10.47 -40.13 12.62
CA GLY A 217 -11.78 -40.65 12.22
C GLY A 217 -12.56 -41.22 13.39
N THR A 218 -13.89 -41.05 13.35
CA THR A 218 -14.79 -41.83 14.19
C THR A 218 -14.80 -43.26 13.68
N THR A 219 -14.17 -44.18 14.41
CA THR A 219 -14.45 -45.61 14.25
C THR A 219 -15.93 -45.84 14.59
N PRO A 220 -16.78 -46.30 13.66
CA PRO A 220 -18.04 -46.90 14.08
C PRO A 220 -17.68 -48.22 14.76
N GLU A 221 -17.96 -48.34 16.06
CA GLU A 221 -17.89 -49.64 16.74
C GLU A 221 -19.08 -50.49 16.29
N THR A 222 -19.00 -51.00 15.07
CA THR A 222 -19.94 -51.98 14.53
C THR A 222 -19.74 -53.28 15.30
N SER A 223 -20.57 -53.47 16.33
CA SER A 223 -20.70 -54.72 17.06
C SER A 223 -21.17 -55.83 16.12
N ALA A 224 -20.18 -56.49 15.50
CA ALA A 224 -20.35 -57.63 14.62
C ALA A 224 -20.02 -58.91 15.40
N GLY A 225 -21.01 -59.45 16.09
CA GLY A 225 -20.90 -60.74 16.77
C GLY A 225 -20.64 -61.87 15.77
N SER A 226 -19.39 -62.31 15.65
CA SER A 226 -19.00 -63.41 14.76
C SER A 226 -19.32 -64.75 15.44
N PRO A 227 -20.14 -65.63 14.83
CA PRO A 227 -20.55 -66.88 15.47
C PRO A 227 -19.45 -67.96 15.39
N THR A 228 -19.06 -68.53 16.53
CA THR A 228 -18.18 -69.71 16.57
C THR A 228 -18.95 -70.96 16.10
N PRO A 229 -18.50 -71.68 15.06
CA PRO A 229 -19.15 -72.91 14.63
C PRO A 229 -18.79 -74.10 15.53
N THR A 230 -19.76 -74.96 15.78
CA THR A 230 -19.58 -76.24 16.50
C THR A 230 -18.63 -77.18 15.75
N SER A 231 -17.71 -77.83 16.45
CA SER A 231 -17.11 -79.10 16.00
C SER A 231 -16.62 -79.98 17.16
N ARG A 232 -17.46 -80.99 17.45
CA ARG A 232 -17.16 -82.35 17.89
C ARG A 232 -16.38 -82.57 19.20
#